data_AF-A0A2G4DVF8-F1
#
_entry.id   AF-A0A2G4DVF8-F1
#
_cell.length_a   1.000
_cell.length_b   1.000
_cell.length_c   1.000
_cell.angle_alpha   90.00
_cell.angle_beta   90.00
_cell.angle_gamma   90.00
#
_symmetry.space_group_name_H-M   'P 1'
#
loop_
_entity.id
_entity.type
_entity.pdbx_description
1 polymer ?
#
loop_
_entity_poly.entity_id
_entity_poly.type
_entity_poly.pdbx_seq_one_letter_code
_entity_poly.pdbx_strand_id
1 'polypeptide(L)' 'MKTVGELRALGWASHDALRDDMPVTAFRLDGDKGPEYWMGLKNFYAITRYNRSVMYAMAVHQLSEMLVQARDVK' A
#
# COMPACT_ATOMS: atom_id res chain seq x y z
N MET A 1 -12.44 -5.03 -5.25
CA MET A 1 -11.67 -5.05 -3.98
C MET A 1 -11.84 -6.43 -3.38
N LYS A 2 -10.77 -6.99 -2.84
CA LYS A 2 -10.81 -8.23 -2.06
C LYS A 2 -10.67 -7.87 -0.59
N THR A 3 -11.06 -8.75 0.32
CA THR A 3 -10.72 -8.58 1.73
C THR A 3 -9.34 -9.14 2.04
N VAL A 4 -8.76 -8.77 3.18
CA VAL A 4 -7.50 -9.36 3.68
C VAL A 4 -7.64 -10.88 3.82
N GLY A 5 -8.76 -11.37 4.35
CA GLY A 5 -9.02 -12.81 4.50
C GLY A 5 -9.03 -13.54 3.16
N GLU A 6 -9.65 -12.95 2.13
CA GLU A 6 -9.63 -13.51 0.78
C GLU A 6 -8.22 -13.55 0.16
N LEU A 7 -7.39 -12.53 0.41
CA LEU A 7 -5.99 -12.54 -0.05
C LEU A 7 -5.15 -13.56 0.72
N ARG A 8 -5.39 -13.72 2.03
CA ARG A 8 -4.70 -14.71 2.85
C ARG A 8 -4.99 -16.14 2.38
N ALA A 9 -6.24 -16.43 2.00
CA ALA A 9 -6.61 -17.69 1.38
C ALA A 9 -5.89 -17.95 0.03
N LEU A 10 -5.40 -16.89 -0.63
CA LEU A 10 -4.60 -16.96 -1.86
C LEU A 10 -3.08 -16.97 -1.59
N GLY A 11 -2.65 -17.12 -0.32
CA GLY A 11 -1.25 -17.20 0.07
C GLY A 11 -0.56 -15.85 0.34
N TRP A 12 -1.31 -14.74 0.36
CA TRP A 12 -0.75 -13.46 0.76
C TRP A 12 -0.59 -13.38 2.27
N ALA A 13 0.48 -12.74 2.71
CA ALA A 13 0.71 -12.39 4.11
C ALA A 13 0.96 -10.88 4.22
N SER A 14 0.56 -10.29 5.35
CA SER A 14 0.90 -8.92 5.73
C SER A 14 1.84 -8.95 6.93
N HIS A 15 2.75 -7.98 6.99
CA HIS A 15 3.58 -7.77 8.18
C HIS A 15 2.74 -7.31 9.37
N ASP A 16 1.69 -6.52 9.12
CA ASP A 16 0.77 -6.01 10.12
C ASP A 16 -0.40 -6.96 10.40
N ALA A 17 -0.91 -6.92 11.63
CA ALA A 17 -2.12 -7.61 12.03
C ALA A 17 -3.37 -6.89 11.46
N LEU A 18 -3.77 -7.26 10.25
CA LEU A 18 -4.95 -6.72 9.58
C LEU A 18 -6.18 -7.62 9.79
N ARG A 19 -7.34 -7.00 9.98
CA ARG A 19 -8.63 -7.71 10.10
C ARG A 19 -9.03 -8.33 8.77
N ASP A 20 -9.55 -9.56 8.82
CA ASP A 20 -9.89 -10.35 7.63
C ASP A 20 -11.02 -9.73 6.78
N ASP A 21 -11.91 -8.94 7.39
CA ASP A 21 -13.03 -8.25 6.74
C ASP A 21 -12.61 -6.93 6.05
N MET A 22 -11.36 -6.48 6.24
CA MET A 22 -10.90 -5.21 5.72
C MET A 22 -10.75 -5.26 4.18
N PRO A 23 -11.41 -4.35 3.43
CA PRO A 23 -11.26 -4.28 1.99
C PRO A 23 -9.90 -3.67 1.61
N VAL A 24 -9.23 -4.32 0.67
CA VAL A 24 -7.90 -3.94 0.20
C VAL A 24 -7.78 -4.08 -1.31
N THR A 25 -6.78 -3.40 -1.86
CA THR A 25 -6.34 -3.59 -3.24
C THR A 25 -4.96 -4.25 -3.22
N ALA A 26 -4.83 -5.43 -3.82
CA ALA A 26 -3.54 -6.06 -4.03
C ALA A 26 -2.93 -5.57 -5.35
N PHE A 27 -1.65 -5.20 -5.34
CA PHE A 27 -0.93 -4.84 -6.56
C PHE A 27 0.56 -5.16 -6.45
N ARG A 28 1.20 -5.30 -7.62
CA ARG A 28 2.65 -5.49 -7.74
C ARG A 28 3.27 -4.23 -8.34
N LEU A 29 4.41 -3.81 -7.81
CA LEU A 29 5.27 -2.80 -8.40
C LEU A 29 6.63 -3.43 -8.71
N ASP A 30 7.31 -2.92 -9.73
CA ASP A 30 8.68 -3.31 -10.01
C ASP A 30 9.58 -2.28 -9.29
N GLY A 31 10.13 -2.68 -8.15
CA GLY A 31 11.03 -1.86 -7.34
C GLY A 31 12.50 -2.09 -7.70
N ASP A 32 13.37 -1.25 -7.15
CA ASP A 32 14.81 -1.27 -7.46
C ASP A 32 15.50 -2.61 -7.09
N LYS A 33 14.97 -3.31 -6.10
CA LYS A 33 15.47 -4.62 -5.63
C LYS A 33 14.66 -5.80 -6.17
N GLY A 34 13.78 -5.57 -7.14
CA GLY A 34 12.88 -6.56 -7.72
C GLY A 34 11.40 -6.30 -7.40
N PRO A 35 10.53 -7.29 -7.62
CA PRO A 35 9.10 -7.11 -7.49
C PRO A 35 8.67 -6.90 -6.04
N GLU A 36 7.83 -5.90 -5.81
CA GLU A 36 7.23 -5.58 -4.52
C GLU A 36 5.72 -5.82 -4.57
N TYR A 37 5.18 -6.45 -3.52
CA TYR A 37 3.76 -6.80 -3.42
C TYR A 37 3.14 -6.02 -2.26
N TRP A 38 2.06 -5.28 -2.56
CA TRP A 38 1.47 -4.35 -1.64
C TRP A 38 -0.03 -4.61 -1.45
N MET A 39 -0.51 -4.41 -0.22
CA MET A 39 -1.93 -4.32 0.12
C MET A 39 -2.29 -2.85 0.35
N GLY A 40 -2.86 -2.20 -0.66
CA GLY A 40 -3.39 -0.84 -0.54
C GLY A 40 -4.67 -0.81 0.28
N LEU A 41 -4.59 -0.21 1.47
CA LEU A 41 -5.74 0.01 2.36
C LEU A 41 -6.65 1.16 1.85
N LYS A 42 -7.76 1.40 2.54
CA LYS A 42 -8.74 2.44 2.21
C LYS A 42 -8.10 3.84 2.01
N ASN A 43 -7.12 4.20 2.84
CA ASN A 43 -6.47 5.51 2.72
C ASN A 43 -5.60 5.61 1.46
N PHE A 44 -4.92 4.53 1.07
CA PHE A 44 -4.20 4.48 -0.20
C PHE A 44 -5.16 4.65 -1.39
N TYR A 45 -6.32 4.00 -1.33
CA TYR A 45 -7.37 4.19 -2.33
C TYR A 45 -7.83 5.66 -2.41
N ALA A 46 -7.92 6.36 -1.28
CA ALA A 46 -8.27 7.78 -1.26
C ALA A 46 -7.27 8.65 -2.06
N ILE A 47 -5.98 8.36 -2.00
CA ILE A 47 -4.95 9.07 -2.80
C ILE A 47 -5.20 8.87 -4.30
N THR A 48 -5.57 7.65 -4.71
CA THR A 48 -5.87 7.35 -6.12
C THR A 48 -7.13 8.06 -6.65
N ARG A 49 -7.96 8.64 -5.77
CA ARG A 49 -9.10 9.48 -6.19
C ARG A 49 -8.64 10.81 -6.77
N TYR A 50 -7.46 11.30 -6.39
CA TYR A 50 -6.87 12.51 -6.96
C TYR A 50 -6.30 12.23 -8.35
N ASN A 51 -5.58 11.12 -8.50
CA ASN A 51 -5.07 10.62 -9.78
C ASN A 51 -5.13 9.08 -9.78
N ARG A 52 -5.81 8.50 -10.78
CA ARG A 52 -6.10 7.05 -10.90
C ARG A 52 -4.87 6.23 -11.33
N SER A 53 -3.75 6.41 -10.66
CA SER A 53 -2.50 5.68 -10.88
C SER A 53 -1.97 5.13 -9.56
N VAL A 54 -1.69 3.83 -9.53
CA VAL A 54 -1.10 3.15 -8.36
C VAL A 54 0.31 3.68 -8.09
N MET A 55 1.11 3.87 -9.15
CA MET A 55 2.46 4.44 -9.03
C MET A 55 2.42 5.86 -8.48
N TYR A 56 1.48 6.69 -8.93
CA TYR A 56 1.31 8.04 -8.39
C TYR A 56 0.99 8.00 -6.89
N ALA A 57 0.03 7.16 -6.48
CA ALA A 57 -0.35 7.06 -5.07
C ALA A 57 0.79 6.53 -4.19
N MET A 58 1.58 5.58 -4.70
CA MET A 58 2.77 5.08 -4.01
C MET A 58 3.84 6.16 -3.86
N ALA A 59 4.15 6.88 -4.93
CA ALA A 59 5.12 7.97 -4.89
C ALA A 59 4.73 9.07 -3.90
N VAL A 60 3.44 9.46 -3.88
CA VAL A 60 2.92 10.44 -2.91
C VAL A 60 3.05 9.94 -1.47
N HIS A 61 2.69 8.68 -1.21
CA HIS A 61 2.81 8.08 0.11
C HIS A 61 4.27 8.03 0.58
N GLN A 62 5.18 7.47 -0.23
CA GLN A 62 6.60 7.37 0.11
C GLN A 62 7.24 8.74 0.31
N LEU A 63 6.93 9.73 -0.54
CA LEU A 63 7.41 11.09 -0.35
C LEU A 63 6.93 11.69 0.97
N SER A 64 5.69 11.44 1.37
CA SER A 64 5.17 11.95 2.66
C SER A 64 5.91 11.36 3.86
N GLU A 65 6.23 10.07 3.83
CA GLU A 65 7.03 9.41 4.88
C GLU A 65 8.45 9.99 4.93
N MET A 66 9.09 10.20 3.78
CA MET A 66 10.42 10.80 3.70
C MET A 66 10.45 12.23 4.25
N LEU A 67 9.41 13.02 4.00
CA LEU A 67 9.29 14.39 4.54
C LEU A 67 9.13 14.40 6.07
N VAL A 68 8.35 13.46 6.62
CA VAL A 68 8.21 13.31 8.08
C VAL A 68 9.55 12.92 8.71
N GLN A 69 10.22 11.90 8.15
CA GLN A 69 11.54 11.48 8.62
C GLN A 69 12.56 12.62 8.55
N ALA A 70 12.60 13.38 7.46
CA ALA A 70 13.52 14.52 7.32
C ALA A 70 13.23 15.66 8.31
N ARG A 71 11.98 15.85 8.72
CA ARG A 71 11.60 16.88 9.71
C ARG A 71 12.00 16.48 11.13
N ASP A 72 11.87 15.20 11.46
CA ASP A 72 12.10 14.69 12.83
C ASP A 72 13.60 14.40 13.12
N VAL A 73 14.49 14.55 12.13
CA VAL A 73 15.97 14.46 12.26
C VAL A 73 16.58 15.77 12.82
N LYS A 74 15.79 16.60 13.49
CA LYS A 74 16.20 17.90 14.05
C LYS A 74 16.10 17.92 15.56
#